data_AF-A0A3M2DDH4-F1
#
_entry.id   AF-A0A3M2DDH4-F1
#
_cell.length_a   1.000
_cell.length_b   1.000
_cell.length_c   1.000
_cell.angle_alpha   90.00
_cell.angle_beta   90.00
_cell.angle_gamma   90.00
#
_symmetry.space_group_name_H-M   'P 1'
#
loop_
_entity.id
_entity.type
_entity.pdbx_description
1 polymer ?
#
loop_
_entity_poly.entity_id
_entity_poly.type
_entity_poly.pdbx_seq_one_letter_code
_entity_poly.pdbx_strand_id
1 'polypeptide(L)' 'MAFRFWRRIRITPGVTLNLSKSGGSLSFGPRGAKFTIGPRGKRA' A
#
# COMPACT_ATOMS: atom_id res chain seq x y z
N MET A 1 -26.03 -2.82 -2.14
CA MET A 1 -24.89 -1.92 -2.47
C MET A 1 -23.74 -2.20 -1.52
N ALA A 2 -22.66 -2.82 -1.99
CA ALA A 2 -21.55 -3.20 -1.12
C ALA A 2 -20.55 -2.05 -0.94
N PHE A 3 -20.29 -1.66 0.31
CA PHE A 3 -19.24 -0.71 0.70
C PHE A 3 -17.88 -1.17 0.16
N ARG A 4 -17.43 -0.58 -0.95
CA ARG A 4 -16.09 -0.80 -1.51
C ARG A 4 -15.11 0.10 -0.76
N PHE A 5 -14.65 -0.36 0.41
CA PHE A 5 -13.60 0.33 1.16
C PHE A 5 -12.26 0.11 0.45
N TRP A 6 -11.93 1.02 -0.46
CA TRP A 6 -10.62 1.13 -1.10
C TRP A 6 -10.13 2.58 -0.97
N ARG A 7 -8.99 2.78 -0.32
CA ARG A 7 -8.42 4.11 -0.07
C ARG A 7 -6.91 4.07 -0.28
N ARG A 8 -6.42 4.82 -1.26
CA ARG A 8 -4.98 5.04 -1.46
C ARG A 8 -4.59 6.38 -0.83
N ILE A 9 -3.65 6.35 0.10
CA ILE A 9 -3.12 7.51 0.80
C ILE A 9 -1.64 7.64 0.47
N ARG A 10 -1.21 8.81 0.01
CA ARG A 10 0.21 9.13 -0.20
C ARG A 10 0.66 9.95 1.01
N ILE A 11 1.60 9.41 1.79
CA ILE A 11 2.05 10.06 3.03
C ILE A 11 3.22 10.99 2.71
N THR A 12 4.22 10.47 1.97
CA THR A 12 5.40 11.22 1.54
C THR A 12 5.83 10.78 0.13
N PRO A 13 6.70 11.54 -0.56
CA PRO A 13 7.27 11.12 -1.83
C PRO A 13 8.03 9.80 -1.64
N GLY A 14 7.57 8.73 -2.29
CA GLY A 14 8.12 7.38 -2.13
C GLY A 14 7.34 6.48 -1.17
N VAL A 15 6.39 7.01 -0.37
CA VAL A 15 5.56 6.21 0.55
C VAL A 15 4.08 6.32 0.19
N THR A 16 3.50 5.20 -0.25
CA THR A 16 2.08 5.06 -0.58
C THR A 16 1.46 3.92 0.22
N LEU A 17 0.37 4.21 0.91
CA LEU A 17 -0.42 3.26 1.66
C LEU A 17 -1.72 2.98 0.91
N ASN A 18 -2.03 1.72 0.67
CA ASN A 18 -3.21 1.26 -0.04
C ASN A 18 -4.06 0.44 0.91
N LEU A 19 -5.16 1.00 1.40
CA LEU A 19 -6.13 0.36 2.28
C LEU A 19 -7.21 -0.29 1.44
N SER A 20 -7.46 -1.58 1.65
CA SER A 20 -8.53 -2.30 1.01
C SER A 20 -9.23 -3.25 1.98
N LYS A 21 -10.43 -3.72 1.63
CA LYS A 21 -11.19 -4.67 2.46
C LYS A 21 -10.44 -5.97 2.77
N SER A 22 -9.49 -6.37 1.92
CA SER A 22 -8.66 -7.58 2.09
C SER A 22 -7.36 -7.33 2.86
N GLY A 23 -7.12 -6.11 3.33
CA GLY A 23 -5.93 -5.71 4.09
C GLY A 23 -5.18 -4.56 3.43
N GLY A 24 -4.45 -3.80 4.24
CA GLY A 24 -3.67 -2.63 3.80
C GLY A 24 -2.27 -3.01 3.34
N SER A 25 -1.82 -2.49 2.20
CA SER A 25 -0.43 -2.61 1.74
C SER A 25 0.28 -1.26 1.76
N LEU A 26 1.47 -1.22 2.31
CA LEU A 26 2.32 -0.03 2.40
C LEU A 26 3.51 -0.22 1.46
N SER A 27 3.62 0.60 0.42
CA SER A 27 4.81 0.68 -0.43
C SER A 27 5.64 1.88 -0.01
N PHE A 28 6.90 1.67 0.33
CA PHE A 28 7.83 2.71 0.73
C PHE A 28 9.18 2.52 0.03
N GLY A 29 9.70 3.59 -0.56
CA GLY A 29 11.03 3.64 -1.12
C GLY A 29 11.14 4.45 -2.43
N PRO A 30 12.35 4.94 -2.75
CA PRO A 30 12.62 5.67 -3.99
C PRO A 30 12.50 4.74 -5.22
N ARG A 31 12.47 5.34 -6.42
CA ARG A 31 12.54 4.60 -7.70
C ARG A 31 13.81 3.73 -7.68
N GLY A 32 13.65 2.42 -7.52
CA GLY A 32 14.75 1.44 -7.49
C GLY A 32 14.82 0.58 -6.21
N ALA A 33 14.22 1.00 -5.10
CA ALA A 33 14.21 0.26 -3.83
C ALA A 33 12.81 0.27 -3.19
N LYS A 34 11.82 -0.17 -3.94
CA LYS A 34 10.41 -0.03 -3.57
C LYS A 34 9.94 -1.22 -2.73
N PHE A 35 10.12 -1.12 -1.41
CA PHE A 35 9.63 -2.13 -0.49
C PHE A 35 8.11 -2.05 -0.37
N THR A 36 7.42 -3.14 -0.66
CA THR A 36 5.97 -3.24 -0.49
C THR A 36 5.66 -4.26 0.60
N ILE A 37 5.19 -3.77 1.74
CA ILE A 37 4.68 -4.60 2.84
C ILE A 37 3.18 -4.72 2.67
N GLY A 38 2.70 -5.92 2.36
CA GLY A 38 1.28 -6.21 2.21
C GLY A 38 0.80 -7.31 3.16
N PRO A 39 -0.53 -7.48 3.29
CA PRO A 39 -1.15 -8.46 4.18
C PRO A 39 -0.88 -9.91 3.74
N ARG A 40 -0.46 -10.13 2.48
CA ARG A 40 -0.08 -11.44 1.94
C ARG A 40 1.44 -11.64 1.80
N GLY A 41 2.24 -10.72 2.34
CA GLY A 41 3.69 -10.84 2.33
C GLY A 41 4.44 -9.58 1.93
N LYS A 42 5.74 -9.61 2.19
CA LYS A 42 6.73 -8.60 1.80
C LYS A 42 7.18 -8.84 0.37
N ARG A 43 6.88 -7.92 -0.56
CA ARG A 43 7.55 -7.84 -1.87
C ARG A 43 8.70 -6.86 -1.73
N ALA A 44 9.92 -7.39 -1.75
CA ALA A 44 11.17 -6.62 -1.87
C ALA A 44 11.44 -6.32 -3.34
#